data_AF-A0A7S4D142-F1
#
_entry.id   AF-A0A7S4D142-F1
#
_cell.length_a   1.000
_cell.length_b   1.000
_cell.length_c   1.000
_cell.angle_alpha   90.00
_cell.angle_beta   90.00
_cell.angle_gamma   90.00
#
_symmetry.space_group_name_H-M   'P 1'
#
loop_
_entity.id
_entity.type
_entity.pdbx_description
1 polymer ?
#
loop_
_entity_poly.entity_id
_entity_poly.type
_entity_poly.pdbx_seq_one_letter_code
_entity_poly.pdbx_strand_id
1 'polypeptide(L)'
;TMTAASSDGDALHVLVYVSRWVAPRPTPREWQDFEVFWTKSNSALQVGSQMWMTEDAVLQVLEGPKAYVHETFKRIQSDSRHDLVSVVLDAVLPERQQKLGFRCYRMEVTDDVRPSHHLVNTLACK
;
A
#
# COMPACT_ATOMS: atom_id res chain seq x y z
N THR A 1 28.18 -23.51 20.48
CA THR A 1 26.80 -23.11 20.15
C THR A 1 26.87 -21.77 19.46
N MET A 2 26.75 -21.73 18.13
CA MET A 2 26.75 -20.48 17.38
C MET A 2 25.32 -19.94 17.35
N THR A 3 25.12 -18.77 17.95
CA THR A 3 23.89 -17.98 17.83
C THR A 3 23.80 -17.50 16.39
N ALA A 4 22.84 -18.02 15.63
CA ALA A 4 22.53 -17.48 14.31
C ALA A 4 21.98 -16.06 14.51
N ALA A 5 22.70 -15.07 13.99
CA ALA A 5 22.17 -13.72 13.84
C ALA A 5 20.99 -13.82 12.87
N SER A 6 19.77 -13.74 13.39
CA SER A 6 18.58 -13.51 12.57
C SER A 6 18.78 -12.15 11.91
N SER A 7 19.12 -12.13 10.63
CA SER A 7 19.30 -10.88 9.88
C SER A 7 18.00 -10.10 9.88
N ASP A 8 18.01 -8.88 10.41
CA ASP A 8 16.88 -7.92 10.41
C ASP A 8 16.23 -7.72 9.03
N GLY A 9 16.90 -8.13 7.94
CA GLY A 9 16.40 -8.08 6.57
C GLY A 9 15.18 -8.97 6.29
N ASP A 10 15.04 -10.08 7.03
CA ASP A 10 13.93 -11.04 6.87
C ASP A 10 12.77 -10.76 7.83
N ALA A 11 12.93 -9.82 8.77
CA ALA A 11 11.86 -9.43 9.67
C ALA A 11 10.67 -8.91 8.86
N LEU A 12 9.50 -9.47 9.14
CA LEU A 12 8.25 -9.00 8.55
C LEU A 12 8.00 -7.57 9.05
N HIS A 13 7.83 -6.64 8.12
CA HIS A 13 7.60 -5.23 8.39
C HIS A 13 6.30 -4.79 7.74
N VAL A 14 5.67 -3.82 8.38
CA VAL A 14 4.59 -3.02 7.79
C VAL A 14 5.05 -1.58 7.64
N LEU A 15 4.76 -0.99 6.49
CA LEU A 15 4.89 0.44 6.25
C LEU A 15 3.54 0.96 5.78
N VAL A 16 2.98 1.93 6.52
CA VAL A 16 1.76 2.64 6.18
C VAL A 16 2.11 4.07 5.86
N TYR A 17 1.66 4.55 4.71
CA TYR A 17 1.89 5.93 4.32
C TYR A 17 0.63 6.57 3.75
N VAL A 18 0.60 7.90 3.81
CA VAL A 18 -0.39 8.75 3.15
C VAL A 18 0.29 9.65 2.13
N SER A 19 -0.42 10.03 1.08
CA SER A 19 0.06 10.96 0.06
C SER A 19 -1.10 11.64 -0.65
N ARG A 20 -0.82 12.67 -1.45
CA ARG A 20 -1.80 13.35 -2.29
C ARG A 20 -1.60 12.96 -3.76
N TRP A 21 -2.65 12.51 -4.43
CA TRP A 21 -2.62 12.20 -5.85
C TRP A 21 -2.65 13.48 -6.69
N VAL A 22 -1.74 13.62 -7.66
CA VAL A 22 -1.59 14.84 -8.48
C VAL A 22 -1.60 14.58 -9.99
N ALA A 23 -1.44 13.33 -10.42
CA ALA A 23 -1.56 12.98 -11.83
C ALA A 23 -3.03 12.93 -12.32
N PRO A 24 -3.26 13.03 -13.64
CA PRO A 24 -4.55 12.67 -14.22
C PRO A 24 -5.00 11.29 -13.73
N ARG A 25 -6.32 11.16 -13.54
CA ARG A 25 -6.89 9.91 -13.03
C ARG A 25 -6.78 8.81 -14.09
N PRO A 26 -6.22 7.64 -13.74
CA PRO A 26 -6.17 6.53 -14.67
C PRO A 26 -7.58 6.11 -15.05
N THR A 27 -7.75 5.75 -16.31
CA THR A 27 -8.94 5.10 -16.83
C THR A 27 -9.13 3.72 -16.16
N PRO A 28 -10.35 3.17 -16.18
CA PRO A 28 -10.61 1.78 -15.75
C PRO A 28 -9.61 0.75 -16.28
N ARG A 29 -9.23 0.86 -17.56
CA ARG A 29 -8.26 -0.04 -18.19
C ARG A 29 -6.85 0.14 -17.62
N GLU A 30 -6.40 1.38 -17.47
CA GLU A 30 -5.09 1.65 -16.88
C GLU A 30 -5.00 1.18 -15.43
N TRP A 31 -6.11 1.25 -14.67
CA TRP A 31 -6.17 0.67 -13.34
C TRP A 31 -5.96 -0.85 -13.34
N GLN A 32 -6.63 -1.57 -14.25
CA GLN A 32 -6.45 -3.01 -14.40
C GLN A 32 -4.99 -3.35 -14.77
N ASP A 33 -4.38 -2.56 -15.67
CA ASP A 33 -2.98 -2.74 -16.05
C ASP A 33 -2.03 -2.52 -14.86
N PHE A 34 -2.30 -1.50 -14.04
CA PHE A 34 -1.54 -1.25 -12.80
C PHE A 34 -1.72 -2.38 -11.78
N GLU A 35 -2.94 -2.89 -11.57
CA GLU A 35 -3.19 -3.98 -10.64
C GLU A 35 -2.42 -5.25 -11.03
N VAL A 36 -2.41 -5.60 -12.33
CA VAL A 36 -1.65 -6.74 -12.85
C VAL A 36 -0.15 -6.52 -12.66
N PHE A 37 0.35 -5.35 -13.07
CA PHE A 37 1.78 -5.02 -12.99
C PHE A 37 2.28 -5.03 -11.54
N TRP A 38 1.60 -4.33 -10.63
CA TRP A 38 1.99 -4.24 -9.23
C TRP A 38 1.78 -5.54 -8.48
N THR A 39 0.73 -6.32 -8.77
CA THR A 39 0.56 -7.65 -8.17
C THR A 39 1.73 -8.56 -8.52
N LYS A 40 2.17 -8.56 -9.79
CA LYS A 40 3.31 -9.38 -10.24
C LYS A 40 4.61 -8.92 -9.57
N SER A 41 4.88 -7.61 -9.57
CA SER A 41 6.08 -7.03 -8.96
C SER A 41 6.14 -7.32 -7.46
N ASN A 42 5.04 -7.06 -6.73
CA ASN A 42 4.99 -7.23 -5.28
C ASN A 42 5.11 -8.70 -4.87
N SER A 43 4.45 -9.61 -5.61
CA SER A 43 4.53 -11.05 -5.32
C SER A 43 5.95 -11.59 -5.50
N ALA A 44 6.70 -11.11 -6.51
CA ALA A 44 8.09 -11.50 -6.72
C ALA A 44 9.01 -11.08 -5.55
N LEU A 45 8.65 -10.00 -4.84
CA LEU A 45 9.38 -9.46 -3.70
C LEU A 45 8.79 -9.90 -2.34
N GLN A 46 7.81 -10.80 -2.34
CA GLN A 46 7.07 -11.22 -1.14
C GLN A 46 6.44 -10.04 -0.36
N VAL A 47 6.07 -8.99 -1.09
CA VAL A 47 5.34 -7.84 -0.57
C VAL A 47 3.84 -8.04 -0.85
N GLY A 48 3.02 -7.84 0.18
CA GLY A 48 1.59 -7.62 0.07
C GLY A 48 1.31 -6.13 0.15
N SER A 49 0.30 -5.67 -0.57
CA SER A 49 -0.12 -4.28 -0.51
C SER A 49 -1.63 -4.11 -0.65
N GLN A 50 -2.14 -3.15 0.11
CA GLN A 50 -3.51 -2.64 0.00
C GLN A 50 -3.46 -1.12 -0.06
N MET A 51 -4.16 -0.56 -1.03
CA MET A 51 -4.24 0.87 -1.28
C MET A 51 -5.70 1.31 -1.22
N TRP A 52 -5.95 2.39 -0.49
CA TRP A 52 -7.20 3.14 -0.49
C TRP A 52 -6.96 4.51 -1.10
N MET A 53 -7.93 5.00 -1.85
CA MET A 53 -7.78 6.21 -2.64
C MET A 53 -9.09 7.00 -2.68
N THR A 54 -9.02 8.30 -2.40
CA THR A 54 -10.08 9.29 -2.68
C THR A 54 -9.73 10.08 -3.95
N GLU A 55 -10.48 11.16 -4.23
CA GLU A 55 -10.21 12.08 -5.33
C GLU A 55 -8.88 12.84 -5.21
N ASP A 56 -8.29 12.90 -4.02
CA ASP A 56 -7.08 13.66 -3.76
C ASP A 56 -6.08 12.93 -2.87
N ALA A 57 -6.49 11.95 -2.07
CA ALA A 57 -5.64 11.27 -1.11
C ALA A 57 -5.43 9.80 -1.45
N VAL A 58 -4.27 9.28 -1.01
CA VAL A 58 -3.92 7.87 -1.03
C VAL A 58 -3.48 7.47 0.36
N LEU A 59 -4.00 6.34 0.86
CA LEU A 59 -3.49 5.60 2.00
C LEU A 59 -3.05 4.24 1.49
N GLN A 60 -1.79 3.85 1.69
CA GLN A 60 -1.34 2.52 1.28
C GLN A 60 -0.55 1.85 2.39
N VAL A 61 -0.80 0.55 2.51
CA VAL A 61 -0.10 -0.37 3.40
C VAL A 61 0.78 -1.27 2.53
N LEU A 62 2.03 -1.42 2.95
CA LEU A 62 3.02 -2.34 2.39
C LEU A 62 3.43 -3.32 3.48
N GLU A 63 3.49 -4.61 3.15
CA GLU A 63 3.79 -5.64 4.14
C GLU A 63 4.66 -6.77 3.56
N GLY A 64 5.81 -7.03 4.16
CA GLY A 64 6.76 -8.03 3.65
C GLY A 64 8.10 -7.95 4.37
N PRO A 65 9.15 -8.63 3.84
CA PRO A 65 10.49 -8.50 4.40
C PRO A 65 10.95 -7.04 4.39
N LYS A 66 11.55 -6.58 5.50
CA LYS A 66 11.92 -5.18 5.72
C LYS A 66 12.63 -4.54 4.54
N ALA A 67 13.63 -5.21 3.99
CA ALA A 67 14.41 -4.69 2.87
C ALA A 67 13.54 -4.39 1.64
N TYR A 68 12.64 -5.31 1.28
CA TYR A 68 11.78 -5.18 0.12
C TYR A 68 10.63 -4.18 0.33
N VAL A 69 10.09 -4.08 1.55
CA VAL A 69 9.11 -3.04 1.89
C VAL A 69 9.73 -1.65 1.71
N HIS A 70 10.92 -1.44 2.25
CA HIS A 70 11.62 -0.15 2.17
C HIS A 70 12.08 0.17 0.74
N GLU A 71 12.55 -0.84 -0.01
CA GLU A 71 12.91 -0.64 -1.42
C GLU A 71 11.68 -0.27 -2.26
N THR A 72 10.55 -0.96 -2.05
CA THR A 72 9.28 -0.64 -2.71
C THR A 72 8.83 0.78 -2.35
N PHE A 73 8.93 1.14 -1.06
CA PHE A 73 8.55 2.47 -0.60
C PHE A 73 9.44 3.57 -1.19
N LYS A 74 10.75 3.37 -1.32
CA LYS A 74 11.65 4.34 -2.00
C LYS A 74 11.21 4.63 -3.43
N ARG A 75 10.80 3.60 -4.17
CA ARG A 75 10.29 3.76 -5.55
C ARG A 75 8.98 4.54 -5.56
N ILE A 76 8.08 4.23 -4.62
CA ILE A 76 6.82 4.95 -4.42
C ILE A 76 7.10 6.43 -4.10
N GLN A 77 8.02 6.74 -3.19
CA GLN A 77 8.37 8.14 -2.86
C GLN A 77 8.83 8.97 -4.06
N SER A 78 9.40 8.32 -5.10
CA SER A 78 9.82 8.96 -6.34
C SER A 78 8.76 8.97 -7.44
N ASP A 79 7.59 8.38 -7.21
CA ASP A 79 6.53 8.26 -8.19
C ASP A 79 5.87 9.62 -8.45
N SER A 80 5.89 10.10 -9.69
CA SER A 80 5.36 11.42 -10.03
C SER A 80 3.82 11.50 -10.02
N ARG A 81 3.12 10.39 -9.77
CA ARG A 81 1.65 10.37 -9.72
C ARG A 81 1.08 10.96 -8.44
N HIS A 82 1.89 11.07 -7.39
CA HIS A 82 1.51 11.63 -6.10
C HIS A 82 2.62 12.49 -5.49
N ASP A 83 2.26 13.32 -4.51
CA ASP A 83 3.18 14.13 -3.71
C ASP A 83 2.77 14.10 -2.22
N LEU A 84 3.45 14.90 -1.39
CA LEU A 84 3.20 14.99 0.06
C LEU A 84 3.21 13.63 0.77
N VAL A 85 4.13 12.74 0.38
CA VAL A 85 4.26 11.40 0.95
C VAL A 85 4.73 11.48 2.41
N SER A 86 3.91 10.97 3.33
CA SER A 86 4.21 10.92 4.76
C SER A 86 4.01 9.51 5.30
N VAL A 87 5.01 9.00 6.03
CA VAL A 87 4.90 7.72 6.75
C VAL A 87 4.05 7.93 7.99
N VAL A 88 3.05 7.07 8.18
CA VAL A 88 2.17 7.02 9.36
C VAL A 88 2.66 5.97 10.35
N LEU A 89 3.13 4.82 9.83
CA LEU A 89 3.63 3.70 10.62
C LEU A 89 4.76 3.00 9.85
N ASP A 90 5.83 2.68 10.56
CA ASP A 90 6.86 1.75 10.11
C ASP A 90 7.27 0.88 11.30
N ALA A 91 6.92 -0.40 11.25
CA ALA A 91 7.05 -1.29 12.39
C ALA A 91 7.28 -2.74 11.97
N VAL A 92 7.92 -3.51 12.86
CA VAL A 92 7.99 -4.96 12.77
C VAL A 92 6.61 -5.54 13.08
N LEU A 93 6.17 -6.52 12.28
CA LEU A 93 4.99 -7.30 12.55
C LEU A 93 5.37 -8.69 13.11
N PRO A 94 4.61 -9.21 14.09
CA PRO A 94 4.81 -10.58 14.56
C PRO A 94 4.36 -11.61 13.53
N GLU A 95 3.38 -11.28 12.68
CA GLU A 95 2.83 -12.17 11.66
C GLU A 95 2.16 -11.40 10.51
N ARG A 96 1.96 -12.07 9.38
CA ARG A 96 1.43 -11.50 8.13
C ARG A 96 -0.08 -11.26 8.23
N GLN A 97 -0.51 -10.01 8.06
CA GLN A 97 -1.91 -9.59 8.06
C GLN A 97 -2.47 -9.47 6.63
N GLN A 98 -1.60 -9.29 5.64
CA GLN A 98 -2.00 -9.11 4.24
C GLN A 98 -1.54 -10.25 3.32
N LYS A 99 -2.45 -10.70 2.46
CA LYS A 99 -2.10 -11.57 1.33
C LYS A 99 -1.10 -10.87 0.40
N LEU A 100 -0.21 -11.66 -0.20
CA LEU A 100 0.69 -11.19 -1.27
C LEU A 100 -0.09 -10.62 -2.45
N GLY A 101 0.56 -9.73 -3.21
CA GLY A 101 -0.03 -9.04 -4.35
C GLY A 101 -0.47 -7.62 -4.03
N PHE A 102 -1.34 -7.08 -4.86
CA PHE A 102 -1.83 -5.70 -4.73
C PHE A 102 -3.35 -5.67 -4.79
N ARG A 103 -3.97 -4.84 -3.94
CA ARG A 103 -5.41 -4.53 -4.02
C ARG A 103 -5.62 -3.01 -3.90
N CYS A 104 -6.40 -2.47 -4.83
CA CYS A 104 -6.81 -1.06 -4.86
C CYS A 104 -8.29 -0.94 -4.52
N TYR A 105 -8.60 -0.01 -3.64
CA TYR A 105 -9.95 0.33 -3.25
C TYR A 105 -10.18 1.81 -3.46
N ARG A 106 -11.24 2.14 -4.19
CA ARG A 106 -11.72 3.52 -4.30
C ARG A 106 -12.65 3.79 -3.12
N MET A 107 -12.39 4.88 -2.43
CA MET A 107 -13.24 5.41 -1.36
C MET A 107 -14.02 6.60 -1.91
N GLU A 108 -15.33 6.54 -1.79
CA GLU A 108 -16.19 7.71 -1.95
C GLU A 108 -16.39 8.35 -0.58
N VAL A 109 -15.96 9.60 -0.44
CA VAL A 109 -16.26 10.38 0.77
C VAL A 109 -17.69 10.86 0.62
N THR A 110 -18.61 10.26 1.36
CA THR A 110 -19.96 10.79 1.49
C THR A 110 -19.99 11.77 2.65
N ASP A 111 -20.58 12.95 2.47
CA ASP A 111 -20.75 13.99 3.51
C ASP A 111 -21.62 13.58 4.72
N ASP A 112 -21.99 12.29 4.84
CA ASP A 112 -22.79 11.77 5.94
C ASP A 112 -21.90 11.56 7.16
N VAL A 113 -21.62 12.66 7.88
CA VAL A 113 -20.99 12.65 9.20
C VAL A 113 -22.00 12.08 10.22
N ARG A 114 -22.23 10.77 10.16
CA ARG A 114 -22.76 10.02 11.29
C ARG A 114 -21.59 9.31 11.97
N PRO A 115 -21.41 9.48 13.30
CA PRO A 115 -20.40 8.74 14.04
C PRO A 115 -20.88 7.29 14.21
N SER A 116 -20.74 6.50 13.16
CA SER A 116 -21.04 5.07 13.20
C SER A 116 -20.25 4.33 12.12
N HIS A 117 -19.03 3.93 12.48
CA HIS A 117 -18.34 2.67 12.13
C HIS A 117 -18.53 2.00 10.75
N HIS A 118 -18.88 2.72 9.69
CA HIS A 118 -19.01 2.13 8.35
C HIS A 118 -18.35 3.05 7.33
N LEU A 119 -17.14 2.68 6.91
CA LEU A 119 -16.56 3.14 5.64
C LEU A 119 -17.53 2.72 4.53
N VAL A 120 -18.19 3.71 3.94
CA VAL A 120 -19.26 3.56 2.95
C VAL A 120 -18.63 3.19 1.61
N ASN A 121 -19.10 2.09 1.02
CA ASN A 121 -18.87 1.62 -0.35
C ASN A 121 -17.40 1.49 -0.80
N THR A 122 -16.73 0.44 -0.34
CA THR A 122 -15.46 -0.02 -0.95
C THR A 122 -15.74 -0.66 -2.31
N LEU A 123 -15.65 0.12 -3.39
CA LEU A 123 -15.55 -0.45 -4.74
C LEU A 123 -14.08 -0.79 -5.00
N ALA A 124 -13.79 -2.01 -5.42
CA ALA A 124 -12.51 -2.30 -6.07
C ALA A 124 -12.32 -1.28 -7.20
N CYS A 125 -11.09 -0.81 -7.43
CA CYS A 125 -10.78 0.09 -8.53
C CYS A 125 -11.22 -0.59 -9.85
N LYS A 126 -12.43 -0.28 -10.32
CA LYS A 126 -13.07 -0.84 -11.51
C LYS A 126 -13.30 0.24 -12.53
#